data_AF-A0A1E4T5V8-F1
#
_entry.id   AF-A0A1E4T5V8-F1
#
_cell.length_a   1.000
_cell.length_b   1.000
_cell.length_c   1.000
_cell.angle_alpha   90.00
_cell.angle_beta   90.00
_cell.angle_gamma   90.00
#
_symmetry.space_group_name_H-M   'P 1'
#
loop_
_entity.id
_entity.type
_entity.pdbx_description
1 polymer ?
#
loop_
_entity_poly.entity_id
_entity_poly.type
_entity_poly.pdbx_seq_one_letter_code
_entity_poly.pdbx_strand_id
1 'polypeptide(L)'
;MSYDLDSVLTSESVSLATLDSDVDSQNLTNLQPRDVDENDINTKKLQRRESINELARRESIHSLYPDQINLDQLSRQSSRKNEVDLTPVTDNSCDDGGSLDSFDPNEVILEVGDKYDMYLMPVWRKWIITITLALIGLDICILSSCWSLVSPLQTKYKVSHEVFVLGVSFYIFGMACGPLFLSPLSETYGRRATYITGLLFCIIFQILTCFVHNYGCMIFSRYVTGLFGSVFLSVAPGTISDIFTKQDIGIPLSIYSLSPFLGPSLGPLLAGIVTEYTSGEKYMWTFYSILIFTCFLLAVLVIVVPETYQPVLLKWKAEELRKTTGNQDLYAPLHKAEIGLFTAILQAPKRPLLVLVKDPMMTVLCFYSGLILGIVYLFFVSIPYTFRTVWGFNTAQQGLAFLGMTIGMMISSILSRYFSQLYLKLSKKNGKPEPEFRFPSLICGGIFAPISLFILAFTTYKQCHWVGAIVASGCFGLSTGLIISSIFTYTADAYRLYAASAAAANTFARCSMAAIFPLFGLQLYEKLGVHYASLLLGCIALLLTPVPFLFYKYGKSLRQKSPYAWVE
;
A
#
# COMPACT_ATOMS: atom_id res chain seq x y z
N MET A 1 -10.96 35.53 -1.54
CA MET A 1 -9.94 36.32 -0.83
C MET A 1 -8.61 35.95 -1.44
N SER A 2 -8.26 36.66 -2.50
CA SER A 2 -7.02 36.52 -3.28
C SER A 2 -5.89 37.25 -2.56
N TYR A 3 -4.75 36.60 -2.38
CA TYR A 3 -3.50 37.24 -1.97
C TYR A 3 -2.38 36.80 -2.89
N ASP A 4 -1.65 37.81 -3.37
CA ASP A 4 -0.68 37.84 -4.45
C ASP A 4 0.58 37.00 -4.18
N LEU A 5 1.01 36.26 -5.20
CA LEU A 5 2.30 35.54 -5.25
C LEU A 5 3.38 36.32 -6.04
N ASP A 6 3.05 37.49 -6.60
CA ASP A 6 3.93 38.22 -7.54
C ASP A 6 4.91 39.21 -6.88
N SER A 7 4.83 39.43 -5.56
CA SER A 7 5.67 40.42 -4.86
C SER A 7 7.01 39.88 -4.34
N VAL A 8 7.25 38.56 -4.40
CA VAL A 8 8.50 37.96 -3.89
C VAL A 8 9.52 37.72 -5.01
N LEU A 9 9.06 37.45 -6.24
CA LEU A 9 9.92 37.16 -7.40
C LEU A 9 10.62 38.39 -8.01
N THR A 10 10.22 39.60 -7.62
CA THR A 10 10.80 40.86 -8.12
C THR A 10 11.93 41.42 -7.25
N SER A 11 12.18 40.85 -6.06
CA SER A 11 13.26 41.32 -5.18
C SER A 11 14.60 40.60 -5.37
N GLU A 12 14.59 39.33 -5.82
CA GLU A 12 15.82 38.55 -6.05
C GLU A 12 16.42 38.76 -7.45
N SER A 13 15.62 39.19 -8.43
CA SER A 13 16.07 39.46 -9.80
C SER A 13 16.80 40.81 -9.97
N VAL A 14 16.75 41.69 -8.97
CA VAL A 14 17.38 43.02 -9.00
C VAL A 14 18.78 43.02 -8.36
N SER A 15 19.13 42.02 -7.53
CA SER A 15 20.46 41.95 -6.89
C SER A 15 21.56 41.31 -7.76
N LEU A 16 21.20 40.68 -8.88
CA LEU A 16 22.15 39.97 -9.76
C LEU A 16 22.53 40.78 -11.02
N ALA A 17 21.92 41.95 -11.25
CA ALA A 17 22.13 42.77 -12.44
C ALA A 17 23.09 43.97 -12.23
N THR A 18 23.74 44.09 -11.07
CA THR A 18 24.61 45.24 -10.72
C THR A 18 26.10 44.90 -10.54
N LEU A 19 26.55 43.74 -11.03
CA LEU A 19 27.97 43.34 -10.98
C LEU A 19 28.65 43.25 -12.36
N ASP A 20 28.03 43.81 -13.40
CA ASP A 20 28.54 43.78 -14.78
C ASP A 20 28.54 45.20 -15.39
N SER A 21 29.18 46.14 -14.70
CA SER A 21 29.57 47.43 -15.27
C SER A 21 30.63 48.09 -14.40
N ASP A 22 31.91 47.80 -14.66
CA ASP A 22 33.00 48.76 -14.46
C ASP A 22 34.19 48.34 -15.33
N VAL A 23 34.14 48.87 -16.55
CA VAL A 23 35.31 48.99 -17.43
C VAL A 23 36.06 50.22 -16.95
N ASP A 24 37.12 50.01 -16.16
CA ASP A 24 38.09 51.08 -15.88
C ASP A 24 38.99 51.26 -17.11
N SER A 25 38.60 52.24 -17.92
CA SER A 25 39.38 52.84 -18.98
C SER A 25 40.52 53.68 -18.39
N GLN A 26 41.67 53.07 -18.07
CA GLN A 26 42.96 53.78 -17.94
C GLN A 26 44.11 52.77 -17.81
N ASN A 27 44.65 52.31 -18.95
CA ASN A 27 46.07 51.98 -19.19
C ASN A 27 46.19 51.20 -20.51
N LEU A 28 46.06 51.93 -21.61
CA LEU A 28 46.42 51.46 -22.95
C LEU A 28 47.63 52.27 -23.42
N THR A 29 48.83 51.81 -23.08
CA THR A 29 50.03 52.04 -23.87
C THR A 29 51.02 50.92 -23.57
N ASN A 30 51.48 50.26 -24.65
CA ASN A 30 52.46 49.18 -24.70
C ASN A 30 51.96 47.79 -24.27
N LEU A 31 51.58 46.97 -25.26
CA LEU A 31 52.08 45.60 -25.48
C LEU A 31 51.49 45.04 -26.80
N GLN A 32 52.34 44.40 -27.60
CA GLN A 32 52.05 43.82 -28.92
C GLN A 32 50.98 42.71 -28.88
N PRO A 33 50.30 42.39 -30.01
CA PRO A 33 49.27 41.36 -30.02
C PRO A 33 49.89 39.97 -29.83
N ARG A 34 49.45 39.26 -28.79
CA ARG A 34 49.66 37.80 -28.65
C ARG A 34 48.37 37.12 -29.06
N ASP A 35 48.47 36.18 -29.98
CA ASP A 35 47.40 35.28 -30.41
C ASP A 35 46.81 34.56 -29.19
N VAL A 36 45.49 34.69 -28.99
CA VAL A 36 44.75 33.99 -27.93
C VAL A 36 44.09 32.76 -28.56
N ASP A 37 44.57 31.57 -28.21
CA ASP A 37 44.07 30.29 -28.69
C ASP A 37 42.61 30.06 -28.24
N GLU A 38 41.72 29.93 -29.23
CA GLU A 38 40.27 29.67 -29.08
C GLU A 38 39.97 28.35 -28.33
N ASN A 39 40.94 27.43 -28.34
CA ASN A 39 40.89 26.18 -27.57
C ASN A 39 40.91 26.41 -26.05
N ASP A 40 41.67 27.40 -25.56
CA ASP A 40 41.85 27.63 -24.12
C ASP A 40 40.57 28.23 -23.47
N ILE A 41 39.78 28.95 -24.26
CA ILE A 41 38.46 29.49 -23.85
C ILE A 41 37.43 28.36 -23.75
N ASN A 42 37.46 27.39 -24.68
CA ASN A 42 36.56 26.24 -24.65
C ASN A 42 36.89 25.29 -23.49
N THR A 43 38.17 25.09 -23.18
CA THR A 43 38.60 24.30 -22.01
C THR A 43 38.16 24.93 -20.69
N LYS A 44 38.29 26.26 -20.56
CA LYS A 44 37.83 27.00 -19.37
C LYS A 44 36.30 26.99 -19.23
N LYS A 45 35.55 27.02 -20.35
CA LYS A 45 34.08 26.85 -20.33
C LYS A 45 33.67 25.43 -19.94
N LEU A 46 34.43 24.41 -20.35
CA LEU A 46 34.20 23.01 -19.98
C LEU A 46 34.43 22.79 -18.47
N GLN A 47 35.55 23.27 -17.95
CA GLN A 47 35.88 23.20 -16.51
C GLN A 47 34.86 23.95 -15.66
N ARG A 48 34.37 25.10 -16.14
CA ARG A 48 33.31 25.84 -15.45
C ARG A 48 31.99 25.06 -15.43
N ARG A 49 31.62 24.36 -16.51
CA ARG A 49 30.45 23.47 -16.54
C ARG A 49 30.59 22.26 -15.60
N GLU A 50 31.77 21.66 -15.54
CA GLU A 50 32.06 20.56 -14.61
C GLU A 50 31.95 21.01 -13.15
N SER A 51 32.49 22.18 -12.81
CA SER A 51 32.39 22.74 -11.45
C SER A 51 30.96 23.07 -11.02
N ILE A 52 30.12 23.55 -11.95
CA ILE A 52 28.69 23.82 -11.69
C ILE A 52 27.93 22.49 -11.50
N ASN A 53 28.25 21.47 -12.30
CA ASN A 53 27.67 20.14 -12.15
C ASN A 53 28.09 19.48 -10.83
N GLU A 54 29.33 19.66 -10.38
CA GLU A 54 29.80 19.19 -9.06
C GLU A 54 29.10 19.90 -7.90
N LEU A 55 28.88 21.21 -8.00
CA LEU A 55 28.15 22.00 -6.99
C LEU A 55 26.67 21.55 -6.89
N ALA A 56 26.01 21.36 -8.04
CA ALA A 56 24.65 20.82 -8.09
C ALA A 56 24.58 19.36 -7.55
N ARG A 57 25.66 18.58 -7.73
CA ARG A 57 25.80 17.23 -7.17
C ARG A 57 25.99 17.24 -5.66
N ARG A 58 26.70 18.23 -5.11
CA ARG A 58 26.85 18.40 -3.65
C ARG A 58 25.54 18.82 -2.98
N GLU A 59 24.76 19.69 -3.60
CA GLU A 59 23.45 20.09 -3.09
C GLU A 59 22.42 18.95 -3.16
N SER A 60 22.45 18.13 -4.22
CA SER A 60 21.58 16.96 -4.33
C SER A 60 21.92 15.87 -3.29
N ILE A 61 23.20 15.65 -2.99
CA ILE A 61 23.65 14.75 -1.91
C ILE A 61 23.20 15.27 -0.54
N HIS A 62 23.32 16.59 -0.30
CA HIS A 62 22.84 17.22 0.94
C HIS A 62 21.32 17.08 1.13
N SER A 63 20.57 16.97 0.03
CA SER A 63 19.12 16.72 0.05
C SER A 63 18.76 15.23 0.24
N LEU A 64 19.63 14.30 -0.16
CA LEU A 64 19.41 12.86 -0.09
C LEU A 64 19.78 12.26 1.28
N TYR A 65 20.82 12.77 1.96
CA TYR A 65 21.35 12.21 3.23
C TYR A 65 21.85 13.27 4.23
N PRO A 66 20.97 14.04 4.90
CA PRO A 66 21.40 15.07 5.85
C PRO A 66 22.02 14.52 7.15
N ASP A 67 21.72 13.26 7.53
CA ASP A 67 22.10 12.71 8.84
C ASP A 67 23.44 11.94 8.86
N GLN A 68 24.00 11.57 7.70
CA GLN A 68 25.23 10.77 7.63
C GLN A 68 26.49 11.58 8.01
N ILE A 69 26.52 12.88 7.72
CA ILE A 69 27.68 13.74 8.04
C ILE A 69 27.76 14.03 9.56
N ASN A 70 26.61 14.08 10.25
CA ASN A 70 26.58 14.22 11.71
C ASN A 70 27.04 12.95 12.44
N LEU A 71 26.79 11.75 11.87
CA LEU A 71 27.32 10.49 12.41
C LEU A 71 28.85 10.42 12.34
N ASP A 72 29.45 11.00 11.30
CA ASP A 72 30.92 11.01 11.13
C ASP A 72 31.64 11.95 12.10
N GLN A 73 30.98 13.04 12.52
CA GLN A 73 31.52 13.91 13.56
C GLN A 73 31.42 13.29 14.96
N LEU A 74 30.37 12.51 15.21
CA LEU A 74 30.16 11.78 16.47
C LEU A 74 31.06 10.53 16.56
N SER A 75 31.28 9.80 15.46
CA SER A 75 32.18 8.64 15.40
C SER A 75 33.65 9.05 15.62
N ARG A 76 34.08 10.19 15.07
CA ARG A 76 35.43 10.76 15.30
C ARG A 76 35.67 11.21 16.75
N GLN A 77 34.62 11.56 17.50
CA GLN A 77 34.75 11.86 18.94
C GLN A 77 34.79 10.58 19.80
N SER A 78 34.12 9.51 19.37
CA SER A 78 34.11 8.20 20.05
C SER A 78 35.42 7.43 19.87
N SER A 79 36.03 7.50 18.68
CA SER A 79 37.26 6.74 18.36
C SER A 79 38.53 7.23 19.07
N ARG A 80 38.47 8.32 19.85
CA ARG A 80 39.60 8.79 20.67
C ARG A 80 39.69 8.15 22.07
N LYS A 81 38.76 7.26 22.47
CA LYS A 81 38.64 6.87 23.89
C LYS A 81 38.95 5.43 24.28
N ASN A 82 39.12 4.46 23.37
CA ASN A 82 39.36 3.06 23.79
C ASN A 82 40.43 2.39 22.93
N GLU A 83 41.64 2.28 23.49
CA GLU A 83 42.75 1.51 22.95
C GLU A 83 43.35 0.70 24.11
N VAL A 84 42.96 -0.58 24.29
CA VAL A 84 43.67 -1.58 25.12
C VAL A 84 43.31 -3.03 24.66
N ASP A 85 44.37 -3.78 24.30
CA ASP A 85 44.64 -5.24 24.28
C ASP A 85 43.63 -6.28 23.71
N LEU A 86 44.07 -7.04 22.68
CA LEU A 86 44.45 -8.47 22.77
C LEU A 86 44.90 -9.09 21.41
N THR A 87 45.77 -10.09 21.52
CA THR A 87 46.69 -10.75 20.56
C THR A 87 46.08 -11.63 19.44
N PRO A 88 46.85 -12.04 18.41
CA PRO A 88 46.32 -12.54 17.13
C PRO A 88 46.13 -14.06 17.09
N VAL A 89 45.07 -14.51 16.40
CA VAL A 89 44.93 -15.88 15.91
C VAL A 89 44.64 -15.79 14.41
N THR A 90 45.50 -16.44 13.64
CA THR A 90 45.50 -16.54 12.19
C THR A 90 44.30 -17.32 11.67
N ASP A 91 43.61 -16.79 10.65
CA ASP A 91 43.14 -17.59 9.53
C ASP A 91 42.89 -16.72 8.29
N ASN A 92 43.33 -17.23 7.15
CA ASN A 92 43.38 -16.59 5.84
C ASN A 92 41.99 -16.27 5.26
N SER A 93 41.73 -15.00 4.96
CA SER A 93 40.87 -14.62 3.84
C SER A 93 41.05 -13.13 3.50
N CYS A 94 41.48 -12.89 2.27
CA CYS A 94 41.35 -11.70 1.43
C CYS A 94 41.16 -10.33 2.11
N ASP A 95 42.17 -9.48 1.91
CA ASP A 95 42.04 -8.02 1.93
C ASP A 95 40.75 -7.57 1.23
N ASP A 96 39.86 -6.93 1.98
CA ASP A 96 38.94 -5.92 1.46
C ASP A 96 38.88 -4.77 2.47
N GLY A 97 39.97 -3.99 2.48
CA GLY A 97 39.95 -2.61 2.94
C GLY A 97 39.20 -1.75 1.93
N GLY A 98 37.88 -1.90 1.87
CA GLY A 98 37.01 -1.10 1.03
C GLY A 98 36.62 0.21 1.72
N SER A 99 37.30 1.29 1.35
CA SER A 99 36.83 2.66 1.57
C SER A 99 35.41 2.84 1.02
N LEU A 100 34.46 3.22 1.86
CA LEU A 100 33.14 3.73 1.46
C LEU A 100 33.33 5.08 0.76
N ASP A 101 33.59 5.05 -0.56
CA ASP A 101 33.31 6.10 -1.57
C ASP A 101 34.07 5.85 -2.90
N SER A 102 34.11 4.60 -3.38
CA SER A 102 34.46 4.31 -4.78
C SER A 102 33.17 4.16 -5.59
N PHE A 103 32.68 5.26 -6.18
CA PHE A 103 31.64 5.19 -7.20
C PHE A 103 32.19 4.37 -8.38
N ASP A 104 31.59 3.22 -8.67
CA ASP A 104 31.98 2.41 -9.82
C ASP A 104 31.67 3.20 -11.10
N PRO A 105 32.66 3.54 -11.96
CA PRO A 105 32.45 4.37 -13.16
C PRO A 105 31.48 3.74 -14.17
N ASN A 106 31.25 2.43 -14.03
CA ASN A 106 30.41 1.63 -14.88
C ASN A 106 28.97 1.47 -14.34
N GLU A 107 28.65 2.02 -13.16
CA GLU A 107 27.30 1.97 -12.60
C GLU A 107 26.40 3.05 -13.24
N VAL A 108 25.29 2.61 -13.84
CA VAL A 108 24.34 3.53 -14.49
C VAL A 108 23.41 4.16 -13.43
N ILE A 109 23.57 5.47 -13.23
CA ILE A 109 22.73 6.28 -12.33
C ILE A 109 21.76 7.14 -13.16
N LEU A 110 20.64 7.55 -12.56
CA LEU A 110 19.75 8.55 -13.17
C LEU A 110 20.42 9.93 -13.15
N GLU A 111 20.48 10.58 -14.31
CA GLU A 111 20.95 11.95 -14.42
C GLU A 111 19.78 12.93 -14.21
N VAL A 112 20.07 14.16 -13.79
CA VAL A 112 19.03 15.18 -13.59
C VAL A 112 18.37 15.51 -14.94
N GLY A 113 17.06 15.31 -15.06
CA GLY A 113 16.32 15.55 -16.30
C GLY A 113 16.18 14.34 -17.22
N ASP A 114 16.63 13.16 -16.79
CA ASP A 114 16.56 11.94 -17.58
C ASP A 114 15.12 11.49 -17.83
N LYS A 115 14.83 10.97 -19.04
CA LYS A 115 13.50 10.49 -19.44
C LYS A 115 12.98 9.35 -18.55
N TYR A 116 13.90 8.63 -17.92
CA TYR A 116 13.62 7.52 -17.00
C TYR A 116 13.28 7.98 -15.57
N ASP A 117 13.41 9.28 -15.26
CA ASP A 117 13.00 9.83 -13.98
C ASP A 117 11.46 9.97 -13.91
N MET A 118 10.85 9.07 -13.13
CA MET A 118 9.40 9.02 -12.90
C MET A 118 8.88 10.25 -12.15
N TYR A 119 9.72 10.96 -11.40
CA TYR A 119 9.31 12.15 -10.67
C TYR A 119 9.01 13.33 -11.62
N LEU A 120 9.63 13.37 -12.79
CA LEU A 120 9.42 14.42 -13.81
C LEU A 120 8.13 14.26 -14.60
N MET A 121 7.38 13.17 -14.39
CA MET A 121 6.10 12.94 -15.07
C MET A 121 5.09 14.07 -14.78
N PRO A 122 4.29 14.52 -15.76
CA PRO A 122 3.31 15.56 -15.50
C PRO A 122 2.26 15.10 -14.48
N VAL A 123 1.88 16.01 -13.57
CA VAL A 123 1.02 15.74 -12.41
C VAL A 123 -0.31 15.07 -12.80
N TRP A 124 -0.94 15.53 -13.88
CA TRP A 124 -2.20 14.96 -14.37
C TRP A 124 -2.06 13.46 -14.70
N ARG A 125 -0.92 13.04 -15.28
CA ARG A 125 -0.67 11.63 -15.62
C ARG A 125 -0.47 10.78 -14.37
N LYS A 126 0.23 11.31 -13.35
CA LYS A 126 0.37 10.65 -12.04
C LYS A 126 -0.98 10.40 -11.38
N TRP A 127 -1.89 11.38 -11.47
CA TRP A 127 -3.26 11.26 -10.96
C TRP A 127 -4.10 10.24 -11.71
N ILE A 128 -4.03 10.22 -13.05
CA ILE A 128 -4.76 9.19 -13.83
C ILE A 128 -4.26 7.79 -13.44
N ILE A 129 -2.94 7.57 -13.33
CA ILE A 129 -2.38 6.29 -12.87
C ILE A 129 -2.95 5.91 -11.49
N THR A 130 -2.94 6.84 -10.54
CA THR A 130 -3.44 6.61 -9.17
C THR A 130 -4.93 6.25 -9.18
N ILE A 131 -5.76 6.98 -9.93
CA ILE A 131 -7.19 6.73 -10.04
C ILE A 131 -7.46 5.39 -10.73
N THR A 132 -6.73 5.05 -11.78
CA THR A 132 -6.85 3.74 -12.45
C THR A 132 -6.53 2.60 -11.48
N LEU A 133 -5.43 2.68 -10.72
CA LEU A 133 -5.07 1.67 -9.72
C LEU A 133 -6.10 1.59 -8.59
N ALA A 134 -6.64 2.72 -8.15
CA ALA A 134 -7.73 2.77 -7.17
C ALA A 134 -9.01 2.11 -7.72
N LEU A 135 -9.44 2.42 -8.94
CA LEU A 135 -10.64 1.79 -9.52
C LEU A 135 -10.49 0.27 -9.66
N ILE A 136 -9.32 -0.22 -10.03
CA ILE A 136 -9.06 -1.67 -10.12
C ILE A 136 -9.05 -2.32 -8.74
N GLY A 137 -8.40 -1.70 -7.74
CA GLY A 137 -8.43 -2.20 -6.36
C GLY A 137 -9.85 -2.28 -5.79
N LEU A 138 -10.71 -1.32 -6.15
CA LEU A 138 -12.11 -1.27 -5.77
C LEU A 138 -12.90 -2.39 -6.47
N ASP A 139 -12.70 -2.56 -7.78
CA ASP A 139 -13.33 -3.61 -8.58
C ASP A 139 -13.04 -5.02 -8.04
N ILE A 140 -11.78 -5.32 -7.70
CA ILE A 140 -11.37 -6.61 -7.13
C ILE A 140 -12.04 -6.85 -5.77
N CYS A 141 -12.15 -5.82 -4.94
CA CYS A 141 -12.81 -5.95 -3.63
C CYS A 141 -14.33 -6.08 -3.75
N ILE A 142 -14.96 -5.40 -4.73
CA ILE A 142 -16.38 -5.60 -5.09
C ILE A 142 -16.60 -7.04 -5.56
N LEU A 143 -15.71 -7.54 -6.40
CA LEU A 143 -15.76 -8.90 -6.94
C LEU A 143 -15.63 -9.97 -5.84
N SER A 144 -15.00 -9.67 -4.71
CA SER A 144 -14.97 -10.55 -3.54
C SER A 144 -16.33 -10.67 -2.84
N SER A 145 -17.04 -9.56 -2.69
CA SER A 145 -18.17 -9.41 -1.78
C SER A 145 -19.52 -9.54 -2.47
N CYS A 146 -19.57 -9.34 -3.79
CA CYS A 146 -20.79 -9.51 -4.59
C CYS A 146 -21.38 -10.92 -4.50
N TRP A 147 -20.58 -11.94 -4.17
CA TRP A 147 -21.03 -13.31 -3.96
C TRP A 147 -22.13 -13.46 -2.90
N SER A 148 -22.09 -12.62 -1.86
CA SER A 148 -22.95 -12.72 -0.66
C SER A 148 -24.45 -12.73 -0.94
N LEU A 149 -24.92 -12.02 -1.96
CA LEU A 149 -26.35 -11.90 -2.29
C LEU A 149 -26.77 -12.70 -3.54
N VAL A 150 -25.88 -13.50 -4.10
CA VAL A 150 -26.18 -14.39 -5.24
C VAL A 150 -26.75 -15.74 -4.73
N SER A 151 -27.72 -15.69 -3.83
CA SER A 151 -28.33 -16.87 -3.20
C SER A 151 -28.98 -17.88 -4.17
N PRO A 152 -29.50 -17.52 -5.37
CA PRO A 152 -30.03 -18.50 -6.31
C PRO A 152 -29.02 -19.56 -6.79
N LEU A 153 -27.72 -19.30 -6.68
CA LEU A 153 -26.66 -20.28 -6.95
C LEU A 153 -26.78 -21.52 -6.06
N GLN A 154 -27.12 -21.33 -4.79
CA GLN A 154 -27.25 -22.42 -3.84
C GLN A 154 -28.34 -23.41 -4.28
N THR A 155 -29.48 -22.88 -4.73
CA THR A 155 -30.60 -23.69 -5.23
C THR A 155 -30.27 -24.37 -6.56
N LYS A 156 -29.60 -23.68 -7.49
CA LYS A 156 -29.22 -24.25 -8.81
C LYS A 156 -28.30 -25.45 -8.67
N TYR A 157 -27.24 -25.33 -7.87
CA TYR A 157 -26.26 -26.40 -7.69
C TYR A 157 -26.63 -27.42 -6.60
N LYS A 158 -27.77 -27.20 -5.90
CA LYS A 158 -28.25 -28.05 -4.79
C LYS A 158 -27.17 -28.30 -3.73
N VAL A 159 -26.45 -27.24 -3.37
CA VAL A 159 -25.37 -27.28 -2.38
C VAL A 159 -25.85 -26.77 -1.01
N SER A 160 -25.19 -27.21 0.06
CA SER A 160 -25.46 -26.69 1.40
C SER A 160 -25.01 -25.22 1.53
N HIS A 161 -25.48 -24.53 2.56
CA HIS A 161 -25.11 -23.11 2.78
C HIS A 161 -23.61 -22.96 3.06
N GLU A 162 -23.03 -23.89 3.82
CA GLU A 162 -21.59 -23.93 4.10
C GLU A 162 -20.79 -24.00 2.82
N VAL A 163 -21.19 -24.89 1.91
CA VAL A 163 -20.56 -25.06 0.61
C VAL A 163 -20.73 -23.80 -0.24
N PHE A 164 -21.89 -23.13 -0.20
CA PHE A 164 -22.11 -21.84 -0.87
C PHE A 164 -21.15 -20.74 -0.38
N VAL A 165 -20.93 -20.65 0.93
CA VAL A 165 -20.06 -19.65 1.56
C VAL A 165 -18.57 -19.86 1.22
N LEU A 166 -18.18 -21.07 0.79
CA LEU A 166 -16.82 -21.32 0.29
C LEU A 166 -16.48 -20.41 -0.90
N GLY A 167 -17.44 -19.98 -1.72
CA GLY A 167 -17.19 -19.10 -2.86
C GLY A 167 -16.59 -17.75 -2.49
N VAL A 168 -17.10 -17.10 -1.43
CA VAL A 168 -16.52 -15.85 -0.89
C VAL A 168 -15.23 -16.14 -0.12
N SER A 169 -15.21 -17.21 0.66
CA SER A 169 -14.09 -17.60 1.52
C SER A 169 -12.82 -17.91 0.72
N PHE A 170 -12.92 -18.74 -0.32
CA PHE A 170 -11.78 -19.09 -1.18
C PHE A 170 -11.27 -17.90 -1.98
N TYR A 171 -12.14 -16.99 -2.41
CA TYR A 171 -11.71 -15.76 -3.09
C TYR A 171 -10.79 -14.93 -2.18
N ILE A 172 -11.20 -14.71 -0.93
CA ILE A 172 -10.41 -13.94 0.05
C ILE A 172 -9.15 -14.70 0.46
N PHE A 173 -9.24 -16.02 0.58
CA PHE A 173 -8.06 -16.85 0.84
C PHE A 173 -7.04 -16.74 -0.30
N GLY A 174 -7.51 -16.71 -1.55
CA GLY A 174 -6.68 -16.34 -2.71
C GLY A 174 -6.05 -14.97 -2.52
N MET A 175 -6.83 -13.96 -2.13
CA MET A 175 -6.30 -12.61 -1.83
C MET A 175 -5.32 -12.57 -0.65
N ALA A 176 -5.38 -13.53 0.28
CA ALA A 176 -4.41 -13.67 1.37
C ALA A 176 -3.07 -14.19 0.83
N CYS A 177 -3.11 -15.21 -0.03
CA CYS A 177 -1.93 -15.87 -0.57
C CYS A 177 -1.22 -15.04 -1.64
N GLY A 178 -1.96 -14.31 -2.49
CA GLY A 178 -1.39 -13.65 -3.65
C GLY A 178 -0.29 -12.62 -3.36
N PRO A 179 -0.41 -11.73 -2.35
CA PRO A 179 0.65 -10.77 -2.00
C PRO A 179 1.98 -11.45 -1.61
N LEU A 180 1.93 -12.67 -1.07
CA LEU A 180 3.13 -13.41 -0.68
C LEU A 180 4.01 -13.78 -1.88
N PHE A 181 3.42 -13.92 -3.07
CA PHE A 181 4.14 -14.33 -4.28
C PHE A 181 4.28 -13.18 -5.28
N LEU A 182 3.23 -12.36 -5.42
CA LEU A 182 3.14 -11.36 -6.47
C LEU A 182 3.83 -10.04 -6.09
N SER A 183 3.99 -9.74 -4.80
CA SER A 183 4.73 -8.54 -4.37
C SER A 183 6.21 -8.62 -4.75
N PRO A 184 6.96 -9.71 -4.43
CA PRO A 184 8.36 -9.82 -4.85
C PRO A 184 8.50 -9.92 -6.38
N LEU A 185 7.53 -10.54 -7.06
CA LEU A 185 7.53 -10.62 -8.52
C LEU A 185 7.50 -9.23 -9.18
N SER A 186 6.86 -8.25 -8.54
CA SER A 186 6.83 -6.86 -9.01
C SER A 186 8.16 -6.12 -8.84
N GLU A 187 8.99 -6.56 -7.89
CA GLU A 187 10.34 -6.01 -7.67
C GLU A 187 11.35 -6.65 -8.62
N THR A 188 11.12 -7.87 -9.11
CA THR A 188 12.05 -8.53 -10.05
C THR A 188 11.72 -8.25 -11.52
N TYR A 189 10.43 -8.26 -11.89
CA TYR A 189 9.99 -8.12 -13.29
C TYR A 189 9.43 -6.74 -13.64
N GLY A 190 9.32 -5.84 -12.65
CA GLY A 190 8.71 -4.53 -12.82
C GLY A 190 7.21 -4.55 -12.50
N ARG A 191 6.69 -3.37 -12.16
CA ARG A 191 5.32 -3.21 -11.65
C ARG A 191 4.29 -3.39 -12.75
N ARG A 192 4.57 -2.89 -13.96
CA ARG A 192 3.60 -2.94 -15.08
C ARG A 192 3.34 -4.38 -15.53
N ALA A 193 4.39 -5.18 -15.67
CA ALA A 193 4.26 -6.57 -16.07
C ALA A 193 3.42 -7.38 -15.07
N THR A 194 3.63 -7.17 -13.76
CA THR A 194 2.86 -7.84 -12.71
C THR A 194 1.39 -7.42 -12.72
N TYR A 195 1.07 -6.14 -12.96
CA TYR A 195 -0.32 -5.70 -13.08
C TYR A 195 -1.04 -6.30 -14.27
N ILE A 196 -0.42 -6.26 -15.45
CA ILE A 196 -1.04 -6.75 -16.69
C ILE A 196 -1.29 -8.25 -16.58
N THR A 197 -0.27 -9.02 -16.16
CA THR A 197 -0.40 -10.47 -16.00
C THR A 197 -1.40 -10.83 -14.91
N GLY A 198 -1.35 -10.18 -13.74
CA GLY A 198 -2.29 -10.42 -12.65
C GLY A 198 -3.75 -10.15 -13.06
N LEU A 199 -4.02 -9.02 -13.72
CA LEU A 199 -5.38 -8.68 -14.15
C LEU A 199 -5.87 -9.57 -15.31
N LEU A 200 -4.99 -9.96 -16.24
CA LEU A 200 -5.31 -10.92 -17.30
C LEU A 200 -5.72 -12.28 -16.73
N PHE A 201 -4.94 -12.84 -15.81
CA PHE A 201 -5.30 -14.10 -15.15
C PHE A 201 -6.59 -13.96 -14.34
N CYS A 202 -6.76 -12.83 -13.63
CA CYS A 202 -8.01 -12.51 -12.93
C CYS A 202 -9.22 -12.57 -13.90
N ILE A 203 -9.12 -11.97 -15.09
CA ILE A 203 -10.18 -11.99 -16.11
C ILE A 203 -10.43 -13.42 -16.64
N ILE A 204 -9.39 -14.17 -16.98
CA ILE A 204 -9.52 -15.54 -17.49
C ILE A 204 -10.27 -16.44 -16.50
N PHE A 205 -9.88 -16.41 -15.22
CA PHE A 205 -10.54 -17.20 -14.19
C PHE A 205 -11.90 -16.64 -13.78
N GLN A 206 -12.12 -15.33 -13.94
CA GLN A 206 -13.44 -14.75 -13.77
C GLN A 206 -14.41 -15.20 -14.88
N ILE A 207 -13.97 -15.26 -16.14
CA ILE A 207 -14.72 -15.87 -17.25
C ILE A 207 -15.06 -17.32 -16.91
N LEU A 208 -14.07 -18.08 -16.43
CA LEU A 208 -14.31 -19.47 -15.99
C LEU A 208 -15.38 -19.56 -14.92
N THR A 209 -15.38 -18.65 -13.94
CA THR A 209 -16.42 -18.61 -12.89
C THR A 209 -17.81 -18.41 -13.48
N CYS A 210 -17.95 -17.57 -14.50
CA CYS A 210 -19.26 -17.26 -15.09
C CYS A 210 -19.85 -18.40 -15.93
N PHE A 211 -19.01 -19.16 -16.65
CA PHE A 211 -19.46 -20.15 -17.64
C PHE A 211 -19.36 -21.61 -17.18
N VAL A 212 -18.79 -21.87 -16.01
CA VAL A 212 -18.57 -23.25 -15.55
C VAL A 212 -19.84 -23.88 -14.97
N HIS A 213 -20.08 -25.13 -15.37
CA HIS A 213 -21.23 -25.93 -14.93
C HIS A 213 -20.91 -26.81 -13.71
N ASN A 214 -19.65 -26.87 -13.30
CA ASN A 214 -19.20 -27.60 -12.13
C ASN A 214 -18.91 -26.64 -10.98
N TYR A 215 -19.55 -26.87 -9.84
CA TYR A 215 -19.41 -26.03 -8.65
C TYR A 215 -17.98 -26.02 -8.06
N GLY A 216 -17.29 -27.16 -8.08
CA GLY A 216 -15.89 -27.25 -7.62
C GLY A 216 -14.95 -26.42 -8.49
N CYS A 217 -15.13 -26.48 -9.81
CA CYS A 217 -14.37 -25.63 -10.74
C CYS A 217 -14.68 -24.13 -10.53
N MET A 218 -15.93 -23.79 -10.18
CA MET A 218 -16.33 -22.41 -9.86
C MET A 218 -15.62 -21.88 -8.61
N ILE A 219 -15.51 -22.69 -7.56
CA ILE A 219 -14.76 -22.33 -6.35
C ILE A 219 -13.27 -22.18 -6.67
N PHE A 220 -12.70 -23.14 -7.40
CA PHE A 220 -11.30 -23.08 -7.79
C PHE A 220 -11.00 -21.82 -8.61
N SER A 221 -11.85 -21.49 -9.58
CA SER A 221 -11.68 -20.27 -10.36
C SER A 221 -11.77 -19.02 -9.49
N ARG A 222 -12.67 -18.97 -8.49
CA ARG A 222 -12.74 -17.86 -7.53
C ARG A 222 -11.46 -17.71 -6.70
N TYR A 223 -10.88 -18.81 -6.22
CA TYR A 223 -9.60 -18.79 -5.51
C TYR A 223 -8.50 -18.16 -6.37
N VAL A 224 -8.37 -18.62 -7.63
CA VAL A 224 -7.34 -18.13 -8.54
C VAL A 224 -7.57 -16.67 -8.95
N THR A 225 -8.83 -16.25 -9.17
CA THR A 225 -9.19 -14.86 -9.40
C THR A 225 -8.77 -13.96 -8.23
N GLY A 226 -9.04 -14.37 -6.99
CA GLY A 226 -8.61 -13.63 -5.80
C GLY A 226 -7.08 -13.57 -5.67
N LEU A 227 -6.39 -14.67 -5.97
CA LEU A 227 -4.93 -14.77 -5.93
C LEU A 227 -4.27 -13.74 -6.86
N PHE A 228 -4.65 -13.73 -8.14
CA PHE A 228 -4.07 -12.79 -9.11
C PHE A 228 -4.63 -11.37 -9.01
N GLY A 229 -5.86 -11.19 -8.51
CA GLY A 229 -6.41 -9.85 -8.24
C GLY A 229 -5.63 -9.12 -7.13
N SER A 230 -5.12 -9.83 -6.14
CA SER A 230 -4.43 -9.21 -4.99
C SER A 230 -3.17 -8.39 -5.31
N VAL A 231 -2.63 -8.47 -6.53
CA VAL A 231 -1.54 -7.60 -7.02
C VAL A 231 -1.86 -6.13 -6.79
N PHE A 232 -3.11 -5.74 -7.05
CA PHE A 232 -3.53 -4.34 -6.95
C PHE A 232 -3.65 -3.85 -5.51
N LEU A 233 -3.71 -4.75 -4.54
CA LEU A 233 -3.74 -4.43 -3.12
C LEU A 233 -2.32 -4.29 -2.52
N SER A 234 -1.36 -5.03 -3.07
CA SER A 234 0.00 -5.12 -2.53
C SER A 234 1.00 -4.22 -3.26
N VAL A 235 0.93 -4.16 -4.59
CA VAL A 235 1.92 -3.45 -5.42
C VAL A 235 1.57 -1.97 -5.59
N ALA A 236 0.28 -1.60 -5.59
CA ALA A 236 -0.19 -0.23 -5.87
C ALA A 236 0.33 0.84 -4.90
N PRO A 237 0.43 0.61 -3.57
CA PRO A 237 1.09 1.56 -2.68
C PRO A 237 2.53 1.89 -3.10
N GLY A 238 3.28 0.88 -3.56
CA GLY A 238 4.64 1.08 -4.04
C GLY A 238 4.68 1.84 -5.37
N THR A 239 3.74 1.59 -6.28
CA THR A 239 3.67 2.35 -7.54
C THR A 239 3.45 3.84 -7.27
N ILE A 240 2.61 4.16 -6.28
CA ILE A 240 2.37 5.53 -5.85
C ILE A 240 3.64 6.14 -5.22
N SER A 241 4.42 5.36 -4.46
CA SER A 241 5.71 5.84 -3.93
C SER A 241 6.78 6.08 -4.99
N ASP A 242 6.71 5.37 -6.11
CA ASP A 242 7.70 5.49 -7.17
C ASP A 242 7.46 6.72 -8.06
N ILE A 243 6.22 7.25 -8.11
CA ILE A 243 5.86 8.39 -8.96
C ILE A 243 5.69 9.71 -8.18
N PHE A 244 5.40 9.67 -6.88
CA PHE A 244 5.23 10.86 -6.03
C PHE A 244 6.40 11.05 -5.07
N THR A 245 6.80 12.30 -4.89
CA THR A 245 7.81 12.67 -3.89
C THR A 245 7.28 12.44 -2.48
N LYS A 246 8.18 12.35 -1.49
CA LYS A 246 7.82 12.13 -0.07
C LYS A 246 6.85 13.19 0.49
N GLN A 247 6.87 14.40 -0.07
CA GLN A 247 6.00 15.50 0.37
C GLN A 247 4.58 15.36 -0.20
N ASP A 248 4.44 14.88 -1.44
CA ASP A 248 3.16 14.85 -2.15
C ASP A 248 2.44 13.49 -2.09
N ILE A 249 3.12 12.43 -1.66
CA ILE A 249 2.61 11.04 -1.65
C ILE A 249 1.37 10.84 -0.77
N GLY A 250 1.17 11.67 0.26
CA GLY A 250 0.14 11.45 1.28
C GLY A 250 -1.29 11.47 0.74
N ILE A 251 -1.63 12.41 -0.15
CA ILE A 251 -2.99 12.53 -0.69
C ILE A 251 -3.29 11.39 -1.69
N PRO A 252 -2.45 11.12 -2.71
CA PRO A 252 -2.65 10.00 -3.63
C PRO A 252 -2.79 8.65 -2.91
N LEU A 253 -1.94 8.39 -1.91
CA LEU A 253 -2.00 7.15 -1.13
C LEU A 253 -3.31 7.04 -0.35
N SER A 254 -3.80 8.14 0.25
CA SER A 254 -5.07 8.14 0.99
C SER A 254 -6.30 7.87 0.09
N ILE A 255 -6.30 8.39 -1.14
CA ILE A 255 -7.37 8.16 -2.12
C ILE A 255 -7.35 6.72 -2.61
N TYR A 256 -6.16 6.19 -2.89
CA TYR A 256 -6.01 4.78 -3.21
C TYR A 256 -6.48 3.90 -2.04
N SER A 257 -6.07 4.18 -0.80
CA SER A 257 -6.46 3.38 0.37
C SER A 257 -7.96 3.36 0.62
N LEU A 258 -8.71 4.41 0.24
CA LEU A 258 -10.17 4.42 0.33
C LEU A 258 -10.80 3.32 -0.56
N SER A 259 -10.23 3.05 -1.72
CA SER A 259 -10.84 2.17 -2.72
C SER A 259 -11.03 0.71 -2.24
N PRO A 260 -10.00 0.02 -1.72
CA PRO A 260 -10.14 -1.35 -1.21
C PRO A 260 -11.09 -1.46 -0.02
N PHE A 261 -11.25 -0.39 0.75
CA PHE A 261 -12.18 -0.39 1.87
C PHE A 261 -13.64 -0.21 1.44
N LEU A 262 -13.93 0.52 0.37
CA LEU A 262 -15.30 0.65 -0.13
C LEU A 262 -15.80 -0.60 -0.85
N GLY A 263 -14.89 -1.39 -1.44
CA GLY A 263 -15.29 -2.55 -2.24
C GLY A 263 -16.16 -3.60 -1.51
N PRO A 264 -15.79 -4.04 -0.29
CA PRO A 264 -16.56 -5.01 0.49
C PRO A 264 -18.02 -4.60 0.74
N SER A 265 -18.32 -3.31 0.89
CA SER A 265 -19.68 -2.84 1.15
C SER A 265 -20.48 -2.53 -0.12
N LEU A 266 -19.81 -2.17 -1.23
CA LEU A 266 -20.44 -1.93 -2.53
C LEU A 266 -20.79 -3.21 -3.29
N GLY A 267 -20.08 -4.32 -3.07
CA GLY A 267 -20.38 -5.58 -3.74
C GLY A 267 -21.77 -6.14 -3.44
N PRO A 268 -22.20 -6.27 -2.18
CA PRO A 268 -23.56 -6.67 -1.84
C PRO A 268 -24.60 -5.69 -2.40
N LEU A 269 -24.34 -4.39 -2.39
CA LEU A 269 -25.26 -3.41 -2.97
C LEU A 269 -25.56 -3.71 -4.46
N LEU A 270 -24.51 -3.89 -5.27
CA LEU A 270 -24.66 -4.22 -6.69
C LEU A 270 -25.33 -5.59 -6.89
N ALA A 271 -24.88 -6.59 -6.13
CA ALA A 271 -25.41 -7.95 -6.23
C ALA A 271 -26.88 -8.04 -5.83
N GLY A 272 -27.30 -7.33 -4.78
CA GLY A 272 -28.68 -7.34 -4.29
C GLY A 272 -29.65 -6.72 -5.30
N ILE A 273 -29.29 -5.58 -5.90
CA ILE A 273 -30.10 -4.91 -6.92
C ILE A 273 -30.21 -5.81 -8.16
N VAL A 274 -29.08 -6.29 -8.69
CA VAL A 274 -29.10 -7.13 -9.90
C VAL A 274 -29.85 -8.44 -9.65
N THR A 275 -29.67 -9.08 -8.50
CA THR A 275 -30.34 -10.37 -8.22
C THR A 275 -31.85 -10.21 -8.04
N GLU A 276 -32.33 -9.12 -7.44
CA GLU A 276 -33.76 -8.88 -7.24
C GLU A 276 -34.49 -8.57 -8.56
N TYR A 277 -33.93 -7.68 -9.39
CA TYR A 277 -34.61 -7.20 -10.60
C TYR A 277 -34.44 -8.10 -11.82
N THR A 278 -33.66 -9.18 -11.70
CA THR A 278 -33.37 -10.04 -12.84
C THR A 278 -33.91 -11.44 -12.61
N SER A 279 -35.04 -11.77 -13.25
CA SER A 279 -35.70 -13.08 -13.13
C SER A 279 -34.91 -14.22 -13.80
N GLY A 280 -34.90 -15.42 -13.19
CA GLY A 280 -34.34 -16.65 -13.77
C GLY A 280 -32.83 -16.83 -13.56
N GLU A 281 -32.11 -17.41 -14.52
CA GLU A 281 -30.63 -17.59 -14.46
C GLU A 281 -29.83 -16.29 -14.55
N LYS A 282 -30.51 -15.15 -14.58
CA LYS A 282 -29.91 -13.85 -14.83
C LYS A 282 -29.18 -13.25 -13.61
N TYR A 283 -29.17 -13.93 -12.45
CA TYR A 283 -28.36 -13.53 -11.29
C TYR A 283 -26.85 -13.48 -11.60
N MET A 284 -26.38 -14.23 -12.61
CA MET A 284 -25.00 -14.18 -13.09
C MET A 284 -24.62 -12.84 -13.73
N TRP A 285 -25.60 -11.98 -14.08
CA TRP A 285 -25.33 -10.62 -14.55
C TRP A 285 -24.52 -9.79 -13.56
N THR A 286 -24.59 -10.08 -12.26
CA THR A 286 -23.69 -9.46 -11.28
C THR A 286 -22.23 -9.72 -11.64
N PHE A 287 -21.87 -10.96 -12.00
CA PHE A 287 -20.52 -11.31 -12.41
C PHE A 287 -20.18 -10.85 -13.82
N TYR A 288 -21.13 -10.85 -14.75
CA TYR A 288 -20.91 -10.34 -16.11
C TYR A 288 -20.64 -8.84 -16.12
N SER A 289 -21.40 -8.04 -15.38
CA SER A 289 -21.21 -6.59 -15.28
C SER A 289 -19.85 -6.24 -14.70
N ILE A 290 -19.44 -6.93 -13.63
CA ILE A 290 -18.10 -6.75 -13.04
C ILE A 290 -17.02 -7.18 -14.03
N LEU A 291 -17.17 -8.33 -14.69
CA LEU A 291 -16.21 -8.82 -15.69
C LEU A 291 -16.00 -7.82 -16.85
N ILE A 292 -17.09 -7.24 -17.39
CA ILE A 292 -17.00 -6.22 -18.45
C ILE A 292 -16.22 -5.01 -17.94
N PHE A 293 -16.48 -4.57 -16.71
CA PHE A 293 -15.77 -3.47 -16.09
C PHE A 293 -14.29 -3.79 -15.84
N THR A 294 -13.95 -4.98 -15.35
CA THR A 294 -12.57 -5.45 -15.21
C THR A 294 -11.83 -5.47 -16.55
N CYS A 295 -12.47 -5.96 -17.63
CA CYS A 295 -11.90 -5.95 -18.99
C CYS A 295 -11.65 -4.52 -19.50
N PHE A 296 -12.58 -3.60 -19.26
CA PHE A 296 -12.40 -2.18 -19.58
C PHE A 296 -11.21 -1.59 -18.81
N LEU A 297 -11.11 -1.87 -17.51
CA LEU A 297 -10.01 -1.39 -16.68
C LEU A 297 -8.65 -1.98 -17.10
N LEU A 298 -8.60 -3.22 -17.59
CA LEU A 298 -7.39 -3.79 -18.18
C LEU A 298 -6.95 -2.99 -19.41
N ALA A 299 -7.87 -2.67 -20.32
CA ALA A 299 -7.54 -1.88 -21.50
C ALA A 299 -7.00 -0.49 -21.12
N VAL A 300 -7.65 0.17 -20.16
CA VAL A 300 -7.18 1.45 -19.61
C VAL A 300 -5.79 1.30 -18.97
N LEU A 301 -5.56 0.25 -18.18
CA LEU A 301 -4.28 0.01 -17.51
C LEU A 301 -3.13 -0.15 -18.51
N VAL A 302 -3.33 -0.93 -19.57
CA VAL A 302 -2.31 -1.18 -20.60
C VAL A 302 -1.89 0.13 -21.29
N ILE A 303 -2.84 1.04 -21.51
CA ILE A 303 -2.63 2.33 -22.19
C ILE A 303 -2.01 3.36 -21.24
N VAL A 304 -2.54 3.48 -20.02
CA VAL A 304 -2.24 4.59 -19.11
C VAL A 304 -0.98 4.35 -18.28
N VAL A 305 -0.77 3.13 -17.79
CA VAL A 305 0.23 2.83 -16.76
C VAL A 305 1.55 2.41 -17.41
N PRO A 306 2.59 3.27 -17.40
CA PRO A 306 3.92 2.87 -17.84
C PRO A 306 4.61 1.98 -16.80
N GLU A 307 5.77 1.43 -17.15
CA GLU A 307 6.64 0.87 -16.12
C GLU A 307 7.07 2.00 -15.18
N THR A 308 7.07 1.74 -13.88
CA THR A 308 7.34 2.76 -12.83
C THR A 308 8.49 2.36 -11.93
N TYR A 309 8.89 1.08 -11.96
CA TYR A 309 9.92 0.56 -11.07
C TYR A 309 11.33 0.99 -11.49
N GLN A 310 11.96 1.84 -10.68
CA GLN A 310 13.25 2.47 -10.99
C GLN A 310 14.35 1.48 -11.38
N PRO A 311 14.57 0.34 -10.69
CA PRO A 311 15.60 -0.61 -11.09
C PRO A 311 15.42 -1.22 -12.49
N VAL A 312 14.17 -1.45 -12.92
CA VAL A 312 13.89 -1.96 -14.28
C VAL A 312 14.13 -0.88 -15.32
N LEU A 313 13.82 0.38 -15.01
CA LEU A 313 14.12 1.52 -15.88
C LEU A 313 15.63 1.71 -16.05
N LEU A 314 16.40 1.58 -14.97
CA LEU A 314 17.86 1.63 -15.01
C LEU A 314 18.45 0.48 -15.82
N LYS A 315 17.85 -0.71 -15.76
CA LYS A 315 18.24 -1.83 -16.63
C LYS A 315 18.03 -1.48 -18.10
N TRP A 316 16.88 -0.92 -18.47
CA TRP A 316 16.63 -0.49 -19.85
C TRP A 316 17.58 0.62 -20.31
N LYS A 317 17.86 1.60 -19.44
CA LYS A 317 18.84 2.65 -19.71
C LYS A 317 20.25 2.08 -19.91
N ALA A 318 20.68 1.15 -19.05
CA ALA A 318 21.98 0.49 -19.20
C ALA A 318 22.07 -0.31 -20.51
N GLU A 319 21.01 -1.02 -20.90
CA GLU A 319 20.94 -1.71 -22.19
C GLU A 319 20.98 -0.75 -23.39
N GLU A 320 20.35 0.43 -23.29
CA GLU A 320 20.42 1.47 -24.32
C GLU A 320 21.82 2.07 -24.40
N LEU A 321 22.44 2.41 -23.26
CA LEU A 321 23.79 2.98 -23.20
C LEU A 321 24.86 1.99 -23.68
N ARG A 322 24.71 0.68 -23.40
CA ARG A 322 25.56 -0.38 -23.98
C ARG A 322 25.48 -0.38 -25.51
N LYS A 323 24.29 -0.17 -26.08
CA LYS A 323 24.08 -0.15 -27.53
C LYS A 323 24.63 1.12 -28.18
N THR A 324 24.51 2.28 -27.54
CA THR A 324 24.96 3.57 -28.09
C THR A 324 26.45 3.82 -27.90
N THR A 325 27.01 3.41 -26.76
CA THR A 325 28.42 3.66 -26.39
C THR A 325 29.33 2.49 -26.78
N GLY A 326 28.79 1.30 -27.00
CA GLY A 326 29.55 0.07 -27.29
C GLY A 326 30.29 -0.52 -26.09
N ASN A 327 30.21 0.12 -24.91
CA ASN A 327 30.83 -0.35 -23.67
C ASN A 327 29.92 -1.40 -23.00
N GLN A 328 30.38 -2.66 -22.92
CA GLN A 328 29.63 -3.76 -22.30
C GLN A 328 29.70 -3.78 -20.77
N ASP A 329 30.63 -3.03 -20.17
CA ASP A 329 30.88 -3.06 -18.73
C ASP A 329 29.86 -2.26 -17.93
N LEU A 330 29.06 -1.40 -18.57
CA LEU A 330 28.00 -0.62 -17.93
C LEU A 330 26.94 -1.53 -17.31
N TYR A 331 26.67 -1.46 -16.01
CA TYR A 331 25.64 -2.30 -15.37
C TYR A 331 24.66 -1.48 -14.53
N ALA A 332 23.44 -2.01 -14.38
CA ALA A 332 22.46 -1.49 -13.44
C ALA A 332 22.67 -2.15 -12.07
N PRO A 333 22.52 -1.43 -10.94
CA PRO A 333 22.81 -1.93 -9.59
C PRO A 333 22.06 -3.22 -9.19
N LEU A 334 20.94 -3.52 -9.84
CA LEU A 334 20.15 -4.74 -9.57
C LEU A 334 20.74 -6.04 -10.17
N HIS A 335 21.90 -6.00 -10.82
CA HIS A 335 22.50 -7.18 -11.47
C HIS A 335 23.09 -8.23 -10.50
N LYS A 336 23.16 -7.97 -9.18
CA LYS A 336 23.85 -8.84 -8.21
C LYS A 336 23.00 -9.98 -7.60
N ALA A 337 21.75 -10.19 -7.98
CA ALA A 337 20.94 -11.27 -7.44
C ALA A 337 20.06 -11.96 -8.50
N GLU A 338 20.67 -12.75 -9.38
CA GLU A 338 19.96 -13.72 -10.22
C GLU A 338 19.45 -14.91 -9.38
N ILE A 339 18.53 -14.64 -8.45
CA ILE A 339 17.80 -15.71 -7.77
C ILE A 339 16.78 -16.25 -8.79
N GLY A 340 16.83 -17.56 -9.06
CA GLY A 340 15.86 -18.21 -9.93
C GLY A 340 14.40 -17.90 -9.54
N LEU A 341 13.54 -17.71 -10.54
CA LEU A 341 12.12 -17.33 -10.35
C LEU A 341 11.40 -18.24 -9.34
N PHE A 342 11.61 -19.54 -9.47
CA PHE A 342 11.00 -20.55 -8.60
C PHE A 342 11.54 -20.49 -7.17
N THR A 343 12.84 -20.28 -6.99
CA THR A 343 13.44 -20.15 -5.65
C THR A 343 13.03 -18.85 -4.98
N ALA A 344 12.91 -17.75 -5.73
CA ALA A 344 12.39 -16.48 -5.23
C ALA A 344 10.92 -16.62 -4.75
N ILE A 345 10.05 -17.24 -5.54
CA ILE A 345 8.64 -17.49 -5.18
C ILE A 345 8.52 -18.39 -3.95
N LEU A 346 9.33 -19.45 -3.85
CA LEU A 346 9.30 -20.38 -2.70
C LEU A 346 9.87 -19.78 -1.41
N GLN A 347 10.83 -18.86 -1.53
CA GLN A 347 11.45 -18.20 -0.38
C GLN A 347 10.69 -16.94 0.06
N ALA A 348 9.94 -16.31 -0.85
CA ALA A 348 9.13 -15.13 -0.61
C ALA A 348 8.20 -15.21 0.63
N PRO A 349 7.38 -16.26 0.83
CA PRO A 349 6.47 -16.34 1.98
C PRO A 349 7.20 -16.59 3.31
N LYS A 350 8.46 -17.04 3.29
CA LYS A 350 9.19 -17.38 4.53
C LYS A 350 9.34 -16.17 5.43
N ARG A 351 9.67 -15.00 4.88
CA ARG A 351 9.93 -13.79 5.69
C ARG A 351 8.66 -13.23 6.35
N PRO A 352 7.54 -13.00 5.63
CA PRO A 352 6.28 -12.58 6.24
C PRO A 352 5.78 -13.52 7.35
N LEU A 353 5.81 -14.83 7.12
CA LEU A 353 5.36 -15.82 8.11
C LEU A 353 6.24 -15.81 9.36
N LEU A 354 7.54 -15.60 9.19
CA LEU A 354 8.49 -15.59 10.29
C LEU A 354 8.37 -14.31 11.12
N VAL A 355 8.10 -13.15 10.51
CA VAL A 355 7.72 -11.92 11.22
C VAL A 355 6.42 -12.12 12.01
N LEU A 356 5.42 -12.78 11.42
CA LEU A 356 4.13 -13.06 12.07
C LEU A 356 4.27 -13.95 13.32
N VAL A 357 5.18 -14.92 13.31
CA VAL A 357 5.36 -15.88 14.41
C VAL A 357 6.37 -15.40 15.45
N LYS A 358 7.46 -14.76 15.04
CA LYS A 358 8.55 -14.38 15.95
C LYS A 358 8.38 -13.01 16.59
N ASP A 359 7.58 -12.11 16.00
CA ASP A 359 7.32 -10.80 16.59
C ASP A 359 5.95 -10.75 17.28
N PRO A 360 5.88 -10.82 18.62
CA PRO A 360 4.62 -10.85 19.35
C PRO A 360 3.79 -9.57 19.18
N MET A 361 4.43 -8.41 18.99
CA MET A 361 3.71 -7.16 18.77
C MET A 361 3.00 -7.21 17.42
N MET A 362 3.71 -7.67 16.39
CA MET A 362 3.12 -7.84 15.06
C MET A 362 2.00 -8.88 15.07
N THR A 363 2.17 -10.01 15.75
CA THR A 363 1.11 -11.04 15.88
C THR A 363 -0.18 -10.45 16.44
N VAL A 364 -0.09 -9.65 17.52
CA VAL A 364 -1.27 -9.04 18.15
C VAL A 364 -1.93 -8.02 17.22
N LEU A 365 -1.16 -7.17 16.53
CA LEU A 365 -1.68 -6.22 15.56
C LEU A 365 -2.35 -6.89 14.35
N CYS A 366 -1.73 -7.95 13.82
CA CYS A 366 -2.28 -8.79 12.76
C CYS A 366 -3.57 -9.50 13.18
N PHE A 367 -3.59 -10.06 14.39
CA PHE A 367 -4.79 -10.68 14.94
C PHE A 367 -5.92 -9.66 15.11
N TYR A 368 -5.61 -8.45 15.58
CA TYR A 368 -6.62 -7.42 15.75
C TYR A 368 -7.20 -6.93 14.42
N SER A 369 -6.33 -6.58 13.46
CA SER A 369 -6.78 -6.16 12.12
C SER A 369 -7.57 -7.28 11.42
N GLY A 370 -7.14 -8.53 11.59
CA GLY A 370 -7.80 -9.71 11.04
C GLY A 370 -9.12 -10.05 11.69
N LEU A 371 -9.27 -9.88 13.02
CA LEU A 371 -10.55 -10.06 13.69
C LEU A 371 -11.57 -9.06 13.16
N ILE A 372 -11.20 -7.79 13.05
CA ILE A 372 -12.10 -6.74 12.59
C ILE A 372 -12.51 -6.99 11.13
N LEU A 373 -11.56 -7.35 10.24
CA LEU A 373 -11.94 -7.72 8.87
C LEU A 373 -12.77 -9.02 8.84
N GLY A 374 -12.47 -9.98 9.71
CA GLY A 374 -13.26 -11.20 9.93
C GLY A 374 -14.73 -10.88 10.19
N ILE A 375 -15.00 -9.94 11.09
CA ILE A 375 -16.37 -9.49 11.41
C ILE A 375 -17.02 -8.76 10.22
N VAL A 376 -16.28 -7.96 9.45
CA VAL A 376 -16.81 -7.36 8.20
C VAL A 376 -17.30 -8.44 7.24
N TYR A 377 -16.51 -9.49 7.03
CA TYR A 377 -16.91 -10.56 6.11
C TYR A 377 -18.00 -11.46 6.72
N LEU A 378 -18.05 -11.61 8.05
CA LEU A 378 -19.17 -12.23 8.75
C LEU A 378 -20.49 -11.49 8.48
N PHE A 379 -20.45 -10.16 8.33
CA PHE A 379 -21.63 -9.37 7.99
C PHE A 379 -22.23 -9.71 6.63
N PHE A 380 -21.47 -10.30 5.69
CA PHE A 380 -22.02 -10.84 4.45
C PHE A 380 -22.97 -12.00 4.63
N VAL A 381 -22.88 -12.71 5.76
CA VAL A 381 -23.84 -13.75 6.14
C VAL A 381 -24.87 -13.16 7.11
N SER A 382 -24.40 -12.42 8.12
CA SER A 382 -25.22 -11.91 9.21
C SER A 382 -26.24 -10.85 8.78
N ILE A 383 -25.87 -9.86 7.97
CA ILE A 383 -26.80 -8.78 7.57
C ILE A 383 -27.94 -9.35 6.71
N PRO A 384 -27.69 -10.10 5.62
CA PRO A 384 -28.76 -10.72 4.84
C PRO A 384 -29.67 -11.61 5.69
N TYR A 385 -29.08 -12.44 6.57
CA TYR A 385 -29.83 -13.31 7.48
C TYR A 385 -30.72 -12.52 8.44
N THR A 386 -30.16 -11.51 9.12
CA THR A 386 -30.85 -10.70 10.12
C THR A 386 -31.99 -9.89 9.52
N PHE A 387 -31.72 -9.17 8.42
CA PHE A 387 -32.72 -8.31 7.81
C PHE A 387 -33.86 -9.11 7.17
N ARG A 388 -33.58 -10.31 6.66
CA ARG A 388 -34.61 -11.24 6.18
C ARG A 388 -35.44 -11.82 7.32
N THR A 389 -34.83 -12.27 8.41
CA THR A 389 -35.53 -12.98 9.50
C THR A 389 -36.31 -12.05 10.43
N VAL A 390 -35.78 -10.86 10.71
CA VAL A 390 -36.39 -9.90 11.63
C VAL A 390 -37.45 -9.05 10.94
N TRP A 391 -37.10 -8.41 9.82
CA TRP A 391 -37.95 -7.42 9.12
C TRP A 391 -38.50 -7.89 7.77
N GLY A 392 -38.13 -9.07 7.27
CA GLY A 392 -38.68 -9.61 6.02
C GLY A 392 -38.18 -8.90 4.75
N PHE A 393 -36.98 -8.32 4.77
CA PHE A 393 -36.45 -7.55 3.63
C PHE A 393 -36.22 -8.41 2.40
N ASN A 394 -36.47 -7.84 1.22
CA ASN A 394 -36.12 -8.47 -0.06
C ASN A 394 -34.61 -8.38 -0.35
N THR A 395 -34.14 -8.99 -1.44
CA THR A 395 -32.69 -9.10 -1.75
C THR A 395 -32.07 -7.74 -2.03
N ALA A 396 -32.79 -6.85 -2.72
CA ALA A 396 -32.34 -5.49 -2.99
C ALA A 396 -32.22 -4.65 -1.70
N GLN A 397 -33.20 -4.73 -0.81
CA GLN A 397 -33.17 -4.03 0.49
C GLN A 397 -32.04 -4.57 1.39
N GLN A 398 -31.76 -5.87 1.36
CA GLN A 398 -30.60 -6.44 2.06
C GLN A 398 -29.27 -5.87 1.51
N GLY A 399 -29.15 -5.70 0.18
CA GLY A 399 -27.99 -5.02 -0.43
C GLY A 399 -27.86 -3.57 -0.01
N LEU A 400 -28.98 -2.83 0.05
CA LEU A 400 -29.02 -1.44 0.52
C LEU A 400 -28.61 -1.28 1.99
N ALA A 401 -28.81 -2.30 2.83
CA ALA A 401 -28.40 -2.26 4.24
C ALA A 401 -26.88 -2.11 4.43
N PHE A 402 -26.06 -2.46 3.42
CA PHE A 402 -24.61 -2.27 3.44
C PHE A 402 -24.19 -0.81 3.21
N LEU A 403 -25.08 0.08 2.77
CA LEU A 403 -24.78 1.51 2.59
C LEU A 403 -24.32 2.19 3.89
N GLY A 404 -24.87 1.76 5.04
CA GLY A 404 -24.42 2.26 6.35
C GLY A 404 -22.92 2.08 6.51
N MET A 405 -22.44 0.85 6.27
CA MET A 405 -21.03 0.50 6.35
C MET A 405 -20.17 1.27 5.34
N THR A 406 -20.65 1.43 4.10
CA THR A 406 -19.98 2.26 3.06
C THR A 406 -19.76 3.68 3.54
N ILE A 407 -20.81 4.33 4.07
CA ILE A 407 -20.72 5.70 4.60
C ILE A 407 -19.73 5.77 5.76
N GLY A 408 -19.76 4.78 6.67
CA GLY A 408 -18.79 4.66 7.75
C GLY A 408 -17.35 4.61 7.28
N MET A 409 -17.06 3.78 6.28
CA MET A 409 -15.73 3.64 5.68
C MET A 409 -15.28 4.92 4.96
N MET A 410 -16.19 5.63 4.27
CA MET A 410 -15.89 6.94 3.68
C MET A 410 -15.51 7.97 4.75
N ILE A 411 -16.27 8.05 5.84
CA ILE A 411 -15.99 8.94 6.98
C ILE A 411 -14.63 8.60 7.58
N SER A 412 -14.29 7.31 7.71
CA SER A 412 -12.98 6.89 8.20
C SER A 412 -11.83 7.42 7.35
N SER A 413 -11.95 7.38 6.02
CA SER A 413 -10.90 7.90 5.15
C SER A 413 -10.76 9.41 5.25
N ILE A 414 -11.86 10.15 5.46
CA ILE A 414 -11.79 11.59 5.73
C ILE A 414 -11.08 11.85 7.07
N LEU A 415 -11.44 11.12 8.13
CA LEU A 415 -10.79 11.22 9.45
C LEU A 415 -9.32 10.80 9.41
N SER A 416 -8.92 9.90 8.51
CA SER A 416 -7.51 9.50 8.36
C SER A 416 -6.60 10.68 8.02
N ARG A 417 -7.10 11.69 7.29
CA ARG A 417 -6.38 12.95 7.02
C ARG A 417 -6.15 13.75 8.30
N TYR A 418 -7.18 13.83 9.16
CA TYR A 418 -7.06 14.50 10.46
C TYR A 418 -5.99 13.80 11.33
N PHE A 419 -6.04 12.47 11.44
CA PHE A 419 -5.04 11.71 12.20
C PHE A 419 -3.63 11.78 11.60
N SER A 420 -3.51 11.87 10.28
CA SER A 420 -2.22 12.11 9.62
C SER A 420 -1.64 13.47 9.98
N GLN A 421 -2.46 14.53 10.06
CA GLN A 421 -2.03 15.84 10.52
C GLN A 421 -1.69 15.84 12.02
N LEU A 422 -2.45 15.10 12.83
CA LEU A 422 -2.16 14.92 14.26
C LEU A 422 -0.79 14.25 14.48
N TYR A 423 -0.47 13.20 13.71
CA TYR A 423 0.83 12.56 13.72
C TYR A 423 1.97 13.56 13.47
N LEU A 424 1.85 14.40 12.44
CA LEU A 424 2.86 15.43 12.14
C LEU A 424 3.00 16.46 13.28
N LYS A 425 1.89 16.88 13.89
CA LYS A 425 1.93 17.80 15.04
C LYS A 425 2.61 17.18 16.25
N LEU A 426 2.31 15.91 16.57
CA LEU A 426 2.93 15.18 17.68
C LEU A 426 4.42 14.96 17.43
N SER A 427 4.79 14.59 16.21
CA SER A 427 6.19 14.43 15.81
C SER A 427 6.98 15.74 15.95
N LYS A 428 6.42 16.88 15.52
CA LYS A 428 7.04 18.20 15.71
C LYS A 428 7.19 18.57 17.18
N LYS A 429 6.15 18.31 17.99
CA LYS A 429 6.16 18.64 19.43
C LYS A 429 7.21 17.84 20.21
N ASN A 430 7.41 16.58 19.85
CA ASN A 430 8.35 15.70 20.54
C ASN A 430 9.76 15.70 19.88
N GLY A 431 9.95 16.49 18.81
CA GLY A 431 11.22 16.62 18.10
C GLY A 431 11.66 15.40 17.29
N LYS A 432 10.92 14.28 17.35
CA LYS A 432 11.23 13.02 16.65
C LYS A 432 9.95 12.32 16.13
N PRO A 433 9.97 11.73 14.93
CA PRO A 433 8.84 10.94 14.40
C PRO A 433 8.82 9.53 15.02
N GLU A 434 8.06 9.34 16.10
CA GLU A 434 7.83 8.01 16.69
C GLU A 434 6.61 7.32 16.04
N PRO A 435 6.72 6.04 15.61
CA PRO A 435 5.61 5.32 14.98
C PRO A 435 4.39 5.18 15.92
N GLU A 436 4.61 5.18 17.23
CA GLU A 436 3.56 5.10 18.26
C GLU A 436 2.57 6.28 18.19
N PHE A 437 2.94 7.43 17.61
CA PHE A 437 2.04 8.56 17.39
C PHE A 437 0.93 8.28 16.35
N ARG A 438 0.95 7.12 15.68
CA ARG A 438 -0.15 6.64 14.82
C ARG A 438 -1.29 5.99 15.62
N PHE A 439 -1.04 5.53 16.85
CA PHE A 439 -2.04 4.82 17.66
C PHE A 439 -3.28 5.62 18.12
N PRO A 440 -3.31 6.96 18.21
CA PRO A 440 -4.55 7.68 18.54
C PRO A 440 -5.73 7.33 17.61
N SER A 441 -5.46 7.13 16.31
CA SER A 441 -6.47 6.67 15.36
C SER A 441 -6.94 5.24 15.66
N LEU A 442 -6.01 4.36 16.04
CA LEU A 442 -6.31 2.98 16.46
C LEU A 442 -7.14 2.94 17.75
N ILE A 443 -6.85 3.81 18.72
CA ILE A 443 -7.61 3.95 19.98
C ILE A 443 -9.05 4.36 19.69
N CYS A 444 -9.25 5.40 18.86
CA CYS A 444 -10.59 5.81 18.46
C CYS A 444 -11.35 4.65 17.80
N GLY A 445 -10.75 4.01 16.80
CA GLY A 445 -11.35 2.84 16.15
C GLY A 445 -11.70 1.73 17.15
N GLY A 446 -10.79 1.39 18.07
CA GLY A 446 -10.99 0.33 19.05
C GLY A 446 -12.08 0.60 20.10
N ILE A 447 -12.48 1.86 20.31
CA ILE A 447 -13.64 2.23 21.12
C ILE A 447 -14.93 2.12 20.29
N PHE A 448 -14.92 2.61 19.04
CA PHE A 448 -16.09 2.55 18.16
C PHE A 448 -16.46 1.10 17.76
N ALA A 449 -15.49 0.17 17.68
CA ALA A 449 -15.74 -1.23 17.32
C ALA A 449 -16.74 -1.95 18.25
N PRO A 450 -16.51 -2.05 19.58
CA PRO A 450 -17.48 -2.69 20.46
C PRO A 450 -18.78 -1.91 20.58
N ILE A 451 -18.73 -0.56 20.63
CA ILE A 451 -19.93 0.28 20.73
C ILE A 451 -20.88 0.00 19.56
N SER A 452 -20.36 -0.04 18.34
CA SER A 452 -21.17 -0.31 17.15
C SER A 452 -21.77 -1.73 17.16
N LEU A 453 -21.03 -2.74 17.60
CA LEU A 453 -21.55 -4.11 17.74
C LEU A 453 -22.62 -4.23 18.84
N PHE A 454 -22.47 -3.52 19.96
CA PHE A 454 -23.50 -3.46 20.98
C PHE A 454 -24.76 -2.76 20.48
N ILE A 455 -24.63 -1.62 19.79
CA ILE A 455 -25.77 -0.95 19.16
C ILE A 455 -26.47 -1.93 18.18
N LEU A 456 -25.72 -2.68 17.38
CA LEU A 456 -26.29 -3.70 16.48
C LEU A 456 -27.05 -4.79 17.27
N ALA A 457 -26.48 -5.30 18.36
CA ALA A 457 -27.14 -6.30 19.19
C ALA A 457 -28.45 -5.80 19.80
N PHE A 458 -28.49 -4.55 20.28
CA PHE A 458 -29.66 -3.96 20.93
C PHE A 458 -30.70 -3.37 19.96
N THR A 459 -30.35 -3.17 18.68
CA THR A 459 -31.28 -2.62 17.67
C THR A 459 -31.90 -3.67 16.76
N THR A 460 -31.48 -4.93 16.86
CA THR A 460 -31.97 -6.03 16.01
C THR A 460 -33.28 -6.64 16.47
N TYR A 461 -33.96 -6.09 17.48
CA TYR A 461 -35.30 -6.53 17.89
C TYR A 461 -36.37 -6.14 16.86
N LYS A 462 -37.39 -6.99 16.68
CA LYS A 462 -38.54 -6.70 15.79
C LYS A 462 -39.26 -5.40 16.12
N GLN A 463 -39.21 -4.97 17.38
CA GLN A 463 -39.82 -3.73 17.88
C GLN A 463 -39.01 -2.48 17.51
N CYS A 464 -37.72 -2.64 17.23
CA CYS A 464 -36.83 -1.55 16.87
C CYS A 464 -36.86 -1.28 15.37
N HIS A 465 -36.68 -0.01 15.00
CA HIS A 465 -36.60 0.40 13.60
C HIS A 465 -35.25 -0.04 12.99
N TRP A 466 -35.29 -0.66 11.81
CA TRP A 466 -34.14 -1.23 11.08
C TRP A 466 -33.00 -0.23 10.83
N VAL A 467 -33.29 1.08 10.82
CA VAL A 467 -32.28 2.16 10.71
C VAL A 467 -31.22 2.05 11.81
N GLY A 468 -31.58 1.63 13.03
CA GLY A 468 -30.63 1.45 14.12
C GLY A 468 -29.50 0.48 13.76
N ALA A 469 -29.83 -0.63 13.11
CA ALA A 469 -28.85 -1.63 12.65
C ALA A 469 -27.97 -1.11 11.50
N ILE A 470 -28.52 -0.26 10.61
CA ILE A 470 -27.75 0.37 9.52
C ILE A 470 -26.78 1.44 10.07
N VAL A 471 -27.21 2.23 11.05
CA VAL A 471 -26.33 3.19 11.72
C VAL A 471 -25.21 2.45 12.46
N ALA A 472 -25.55 1.34 13.13
CA ALA A 472 -24.55 0.49 13.79
C ALA A 472 -23.52 -0.07 12.80
N SER A 473 -23.95 -0.57 11.63
CA SER A 473 -23.02 -1.04 10.59
C SER A 473 -22.12 0.07 10.05
N GLY A 474 -22.63 1.31 9.98
CA GLY A 474 -21.83 2.49 9.66
C GLY A 474 -20.80 2.86 10.71
N CYS A 475 -21.16 2.85 11.99
CA CYS A 475 -20.19 3.05 13.07
C CYS A 475 -19.11 1.94 13.08
N PHE A 476 -19.48 0.70 12.74
CA PHE A 476 -18.50 -0.39 12.60
C PHE A 476 -17.59 -0.22 11.39
N GLY A 477 -18.13 0.24 10.25
CA GLY A 477 -17.35 0.60 9.06
C GLY A 477 -16.33 1.72 9.33
N LEU A 478 -16.74 2.74 10.10
CA LEU A 478 -15.85 3.81 10.57
C LEU A 478 -14.71 3.25 11.42
N SER A 479 -15.04 2.43 12.42
CA SER A 479 -14.05 1.76 13.27
C SER A 479 -13.06 0.93 12.43
N THR A 480 -13.57 0.12 11.51
CA THR A 480 -12.78 -0.76 10.65
C THR A 480 -11.74 0.02 9.86
N GLY A 481 -12.15 1.09 9.19
CA GLY A 481 -11.22 1.90 8.41
C GLY A 481 -10.13 2.54 9.27
N LEU A 482 -10.47 3.02 10.47
CA LEU A 482 -9.51 3.65 11.39
C LEU A 482 -8.50 2.62 11.90
N ILE A 483 -8.97 1.43 12.33
CA ILE A 483 -8.11 0.36 12.83
C ILE A 483 -7.13 -0.11 11.74
N ILE A 484 -7.64 -0.48 10.56
CA ILE A 484 -6.80 -1.06 9.51
C ILE A 484 -5.79 -0.02 8.99
N SER A 485 -6.22 1.22 8.75
CA SER A 485 -5.32 2.28 8.26
C SER A 485 -4.20 2.60 9.25
N SER A 486 -4.52 2.60 10.55
CA SER A 486 -3.53 2.87 11.61
C SER A 486 -2.50 1.76 11.72
N ILE A 487 -2.94 0.50 11.68
CA ILE A 487 -2.03 -0.66 11.76
C ILE A 487 -1.14 -0.72 10.51
N PHE A 488 -1.69 -0.43 9.33
CA PHE A 488 -0.93 -0.43 8.08
C PHE A 488 0.17 0.65 8.09
N THR A 489 -0.18 1.89 8.45
CA THR A 489 0.79 2.99 8.54
C THR A 489 1.82 2.78 9.64
N TYR A 490 1.41 2.26 10.81
CA TYR A 490 2.31 1.87 11.88
C TYR A 490 3.32 0.81 11.42
N THR A 491 2.85 -0.22 10.71
CA THR A 491 3.71 -1.31 10.22
C THR A 491 4.78 -0.78 9.26
N ALA A 492 4.40 0.14 8.38
CA ALA A 492 5.34 0.79 7.46
C ALA A 492 6.40 1.61 8.19
N ASP A 493 6.01 2.39 9.21
CA ASP A 493 6.91 3.28 9.95
C ASP A 493 7.82 2.51 10.93
N ALA A 494 7.30 1.45 11.60
CA ALA A 494 8.00 0.70 12.64
C ALA A 494 8.97 -0.39 12.11
N TYR A 495 8.70 -0.96 10.93
CA TYR A 495 9.47 -2.07 10.35
C TYR A 495 10.21 -1.67 9.07
N ARG A 496 10.82 -0.48 9.00
CA ARG A 496 11.38 0.10 7.75
C ARG A 496 12.19 -0.87 6.88
N LEU A 497 13.11 -1.64 7.47
CA LEU A 497 13.94 -2.65 6.77
C LEU A 497 13.13 -3.85 6.24
N TYR A 498 12.05 -4.22 6.92
CA TYR A 498 11.20 -5.36 6.60
C TYR A 498 9.75 -4.96 6.29
N ALA A 499 9.52 -3.72 5.85
CA ALA A 499 8.18 -3.11 5.79
C ALA A 499 7.26 -3.85 4.83
N ALA A 500 7.79 -4.25 3.66
CA ALA A 500 7.06 -5.05 2.68
C ALA A 500 6.67 -6.43 3.24
N SER A 501 7.59 -7.09 3.97
CA SER A 501 7.32 -8.40 4.58
C SER A 501 6.30 -8.31 5.72
N ALA A 502 6.39 -7.28 6.55
CA ALA A 502 5.44 -7.03 7.64
C ALA A 502 4.04 -6.66 7.10
N ALA A 503 3.96 -5.84 6.05
CA ALA A 503 2.71 -5.51 5.37
C ALA A 503 2.05 -6.74 4.72
N ALA A 504 2.86 -7.62 4.11
CA ALA A 504 2.40 -8.89 3.56
C ALA A 504 1.88 -9.83 4.66
N ALA A 505 2.58 -9.91 5.80
CA ALA A 505 2.16 -10.72 6.95
C ALA A 505 0.81 -10.26 7.52
N ASN A 506 0.63 -8.94 7.69
CA ASN A 506 -0.62 -8.34 8.13
C ASN A 506 -1.76 -8.61 7.13
N THR A 507 -1.49 -8.46 5.84
CA THR A 507 -2.49 -8.73 4.79
C THR A 507 -2.88 -10.21 4.77
N PHE A 508 -1.92 -11.11 4.87
CA PHE A 508 -2.17 -12.55 4.95
C PHE A 508 -3.06 -12.89 6.14
N ALA A 509 -2.65 -12.53 7.36
CA ALA A 509 -3.42 -12.80 8.58
C ALA A 509 -4.84 -12.24 8.49
N ARG A 510 -4.97 -11.01 8.01
CA ARG A 510 -6.24 -10.31 7.88
C ARG A 510 -7.20 -11.00 6.89
N CYS A 511 -6.71 -11.32 5.70
CA CYS A 511 -7.49 -12.01 4.68
C CYS A 511 -7.79 -13.46 5.07
N SER A 512 -6.88 -14.17 5.76
CA SER A 512 -7.15 -15.52 6.26
C SER A 512 -8.28 -15.54 7.28
N MET A 513 -8.30 -14.60 8.24
CA MET A 513 -9.42 -14.49 9.18
C MET A 513 -10.73 -14.13 8.47
N ALA A 514 -10.70 -13.19 7.52
CA ALA A 514 -11.85 -12.84 6.69
C ALA A 514 -12.39 -14.01 5.85
N ALA A 515 -11.53 -14.94 5.41
CA ALA A 515 -11.95 -16.15 4.73
C ALA A 515 -12.63 -17.17 5.68
N ILE A 516 -12.22 -17.22 6.95
CA ILE A 516 -12.72 -18.24 7.90
C ILE A 516 -14.07 -17.83 8.52
N PHE A 517 -14.24 -16.54 8.84
CA PHE A 517 -15.39 -16.05 9.61
C PHE A 517 -16.77 -16.37 9.00
N PRO A 518 -16.98 -16.18 7.68
CA PRO A 518 -18.25 -16.52 7.04
C PRO A 518 -18.67 -17.99 7.24
N LEU A 519 -17.72 -18.93 7.32
CA LEU A 519 -17.99 -20.37 7.31
C LEU A 519 -18.80 -20.86 8.51
N PHE A 520 -18.64 -20.22 9.68
CA PHE A 520 -19.40 -20.53 10.89
C PHE A 520 -20.52 -19.51 11.18
N GLY A 521 -20.66 -18.48 10.34
CA GLY A 521 -21.51 -17.34 10.64
C GLY A 521 -22.99 -17.69 10.70
N LEU A 522 -23.49 -18.52 9.79
CA LEU A 522 -24.90 -18.90 9.83
C LEU A 522 -25.22 -19.72 11.08
N GLN A 523 -24.39 -20.72 11.42
CA GLN A 523 -24.62 -21.57 12.59
C GLN A 523 -24.53 -20.78 13.90
N LEU A 524 -23.64 -19.77 13.96
CA LEU A 524 -23.56 -18.84 15.07
C LEU A 524 -24.87 -18.08 15.27
N TYR A 525 -25.41 -17.49 14.19
CA TYR A 525 -26.64 -16.68 14.25
C TYR A 525 -27.90 -17.51 14.45
N GLU A 526 -27.97 -18.75 13.93
CA GLU A 526 -29.10 -19.66 14.14
C GLU A 526 -29.14 -20.23 15.56
N LYS A 527 -27.99 -20.63 16.13
CA LYS A 527 -27.96 -21.28 17.45
C LYS A 527 -28.05 -20.30 18.61
N LEU A 528 -27.32 -19.19 18.55
CA LEU A 528 -27.35 -18.17 19.61
C LEU A 528 -28.53 -17.22 19.42
N GLY A 529 -29.05 -17.10 18.20
CA GLY A 529 -29.98 -16.03 17.83
C GLY A 529 -29.24 -14.74 17.47
N VAL A 530 -29.91 -13.91 16.68
CA VAL A 530 -29.37 -12.67 16.11
C VAL A 530 -28.77 -11.73 17.17
N HIS A 531 -29.44 -11.58 18.31
CA HIS A 531 -29.04 -10.66 19.37
C HIS A 531 -27.77 -11.13 20.08
N TYR A 532 -27.77 -12.38 20.56
CA TYR A 532 -26.65 -12.93 21.34
C TYR A 532 -25.41 -13.15 20.47
N ALA A 533 -25.58 -13.50 19.19
CA ALA A 533 -24.48 -13.57 18.24
C ALA A 533 -23.78 -12.22 18.09
N SER A 534 -24.55 -11.14 17.89
CA SER A 534 -24.00 -9.78 17.76
C SER A 534 -23.40 -9.26 19.08
N LEU A 535 -24.01 -9.61 20.23
CA LEU A 535 -23.49 -9.29 21.56
C LEU A 535 -22.14 -9.97 21.81
N LEU A 536 -22.02 -11.25 21.46
CA LEU A 536 -20.78 -12.02 21.60
C LEU A 536 -19.64 -11.37 20.81
N LEU A 537 -19.89 -10.97 19.57
CA LEU A 537 -18.92 -10.25 18.75
C LEU A 537 -18.51 -8.92 19.41
N GLY A 538 -19.47 -8.19 19.99
CA GLY A 538 -19.21 -6.97 20.75
C GLY A 538 -18.31 -7.20 21.95
N CYS A 539 -18.54 -8.27 22.72
CA CYS A 539 -17.70 -8.66 23.85
C CYS A 539 -16.27 -9.03 23.40
N ILE A 540 -16.12 -9.77 22.29
CA ILE A 540 -14.79 -10.12 21.75
C ILE A 540 -14.05 -8.85 21.29
N ALA A 541 -14.75 -7.94 20.60
CA ALA A 541 -14.17 -6.66 20.19
C ALA A 541 -13.76 -5.81 21.41
N LEU A 542 -14.55 -5.82 22.48
CA LEU A 542 -14.28 -5.12 23.73
C LEU A 542 -13.01 -5.64 24.42
N LEU A 543 -12.76 -6.96 24.37
CA LEU A 543 -11.54 -7.55 24.91
C LEU A 543 -10.27 -7.07 24.20
N LEU A 544 -10.38 -6.64 22.93
CA LEU A 544 -9.25 -6.08 22.17
C LEU A 544 -9.12 -4.56 22.33
N THR A 545 -10.12 -3.86 22.85
CA THR A 545 -10.07 -2.40 23.09
C THR A 545 -8.90 -1.93 23.95
N PRO A 546 -8.39 -2.66 24.96
CA PRO A 546 -7.22 -2.25 25.74
C PRO A 546 -5.89 -2.30 24.96
N VAL A 547 -5.79 -3.11 23.90
CA VAL A 547 -4.54 -3.36 23.16
C VAL A 547 -3.92 -2.07 22.59
N PRO A 548 -4.68 -1.18 21.90
CA PRO A 548 -4.15 0.09 21.41
C PRO A 548 -3.61 1.00 22.52
N PHE A 549 -4.26 1.03 23.69
CA PHE A 549 -3.79 1.84 24.82
C PHE A 549 -2.49 1.32 25.40
N LEU A 550 -2.38 -0.01 25.53
CA LEU A 550 -1.16 -0.66 25.99
C LEU A 550 0.01 -0.40 25.03
N PHE A 551 -0.23 -0.49 23.73
CA PHE A 551 0.81 -0.23 22.72
C PHE A 551 1.15 1.25 22.57
N TYR A 552 0.21 2.17 22.81
CA TYR A 552 0.52 3.59 22.86
C TYR A 552 1.47 3.93 24.03
N LYS A 553 1.28 3.30 25.20
CA LYS A 553 2.11 3.56 26.39
C LYS A 553 3.43 2.77 26.40
N TYR A 554 3.39 1.50 26.00
CA TYR A 554 4.53 0.57 26.12
C TYR A 554 5.16 0.18 24.77
N GLY A 555 4.67 0.71 23.66
CA GLY A 555 5.11 0.36 22.31
C GLY A 555 6.62 0.48 22.11
N LYS A 556 7.23 1.55 22.63
CA LYS A 556 8.69 1.75 22.55
C LYS A 556 9.50 0.63 23.22
N SER A 557 9.07 0.19 24.41
CA SER A 557 9.74 -0.89 25.14
C SER A 557 9.50 -2.26 24.48
N LEU A 558 8.31 -2.48 23.92
CA LEU A 558 7.98 -3.71 23.19
C LEU A 558 8.75 -3.79 21.87
N ARG A 559 8.91 -2.65 21.17
CA ARG A 559 9.66 -2.54 19.93
C ARG A 559 11.15 -2.84 20.12
N GLN A 560 11.74 -2.37 21.21
CA GLN A 560 13.13 -2.67 21.56
C GLN A 560 13.42 -4.15 21.79
N LYS A 561 12.40 -4.95 22.09
CA LYS A 561 12.52 -6.41 22.27
C LYS A 561 12.29 -7.19 20.97
N SER A 562 11.84 -6.52 19.91
CA SER A 562 11.61 -7.17 18.62
C SER A 562 12.90 -7.29 17.83
N PRO A 563 13.19 -8.47 17.24
CA PRO A 563 14.34 -8.65 16.34
C PRO A 563 14.13 -8.06 14.94
N TYR A 564 12.91 -7.64 14.59
CA TYR A 564 12.56 -7.15 13.24
C TYR A 564 12.20 -5.67 13.20
N ALA A 565 11.78 -5.12 14.34
CA ALA A 565 11.39 -3.72 14.40
C ALA A 565 12.63 -2.83 14.47
N TRP A 566 12.53 -1.65 13.86
CA TRP A 566 13.63 -0.70 13.86
C TRP A 566 13.74 -0.04 15.25
N VAL A 567 14.92 -0.11 15.84
CA VAL A 567 15.27 0.51 17.13
C VAL A 567 16.23 1.66 16.85
N GLU A 568 15.86 2.87 17.29
CA GLU A 568 16.75 4.05 17.31
C GLU A 568 17.79 3.95 18.41
#